data_AF-A0A653S478-F1
#
_entry.id   AF-A0A653S478-F1
#
_cell.length_a   1.000
_cell.length_b   1.000
_cell.length_c   1.000
_cell.angle_alpha   90.00
_cell.angle_beta   90.00
_cell.angle_gamma   90.00
#
_symmetry.space_group_name_H-M   'P 1'
#
loop_
_entity.id
_entity.type
_entity.pdbx_description
1 polymer ?
#
loop_
_entity_poly.entity_id
_entity_poly.type
_entity_poly.pdbx_seq_one_letter_code
_entity_poly.pdbx_strand_id
1 'polypeptide(L)'
;MTDPRDDVRLCNADHMARHPQNNWGTVRYDVRFDHYWLAAGDAKQQLFFCPWCGEALSDSQRDRWFDALEAEGLNPNRDPIPLAYRTGAWRGVVDTPAVEKPWGLIEGRYIDLFEDAEAAGLNPDGAKADG
;
A
#
# COMPACT_ATOMS: atom_id res chain seq x y z
N MET A 1 -25.50 -3.34 -24.12
CA MET A 1 -24.81 -4.55 -24.60
C MET A 1 -23.53 -4.63 -23.81
N THR A 2 -23.59 -5.32 -22.66
CA THR A 2 -22.49 -5.45 -21.69
C THR A 2 -21.42 -6.38 -22.27
N ASP A 3 -20.13 -6.02 -22.13
CA ASP A 3 -19.01 -6.81 -22.66
C ASP A 3 -18.86 -8.08 -21.80
N PRO A 4 -18.75 -9.29 -22.38
CA PRO A 4 -18.51 -10.53 -21.63
C PRO A 4 -17.17 -10.57 -20.85
N ARG A 5 -16.33 -9.52 -20.94
CA ARG A 5 -15.17 -9.31 -20.06
C ARG A 5 -15.49 -8.60 -18.75
N ASP A 6 -16.70 -8.05 -18.58
CA ASP A 6 -17.13 -7.40 -17.33
C ASP A 6 -17.47 -8.39 -16.19
N ASP A 7 -17.54 -9.70 -16.47
CA ASP A 7 -17.85 -10.74 -15.48
C ASP A 7 -16.62 -11.42 -14.86
N VAL A 8 -15.41 -11.04 -15.27
CA VAL A 8 -14.23 -11.39 -14.48
C VAL A 8 -14.20 -10.38 -13.35
N ARG A 9 -14.52 -10.82 -12.12
CA ARG A 9 -14.27 -10.02 -10.90
C ARG A 9 -12.80 -9.62 -10.91
N LEU A 10 -12.50 -8.44 -11.46
CA LEU A 10 -11.17 -7.86 -11.43
C LEU A 10 -10.83 -7.74 -9.95
N CYS A 11 -9.71 -8.37 -9.58
CA CYS A 11 -9.19 -8.37 -8.23
C CYS A 11 -9.25 -6.95 -7.65
N ASN A 12 -9.77 -6.79 -6.43
CA ASN A 12 -9.85 -5.51 -5.73
C ASN A 12 -8.49 -4.78 -5.64
N ALA A 13 -7.38 -5.49 -5.93
CA ALA A 13 -6.05 -4.95 -6.20
C ALA A 13 -6.04 -3.69 -7.11
N ASP A 14 -7.02 -3.53 -7.99
CA ASP A 14 -7.10 -2.41 -8.94
C ASP A 14 -7.35 -1.04 -8.27
N HIS A 15 -7.88 -0.98 -7.05
CA HIS A 15 -8.21 0.32 -6.43
C HIS A 15 -6.99 1.25 -6.37
N MET A 16 -5.83 0.72 -5.95
CA MET A 16 -4.59 1.52 -5.84
C MET A 16 -3.88 1.76 -7.18
N ALA A 17 -4.31 1.10 -8.26
CA ALA A 17 -3.84 1.42 -9.62
C ALA A 17 -4.47 2.72 -10.15
N ARG A 18 -5.66 3.09 -9.64
CA ARG A 18 -6.39 4.31 -10.01
C ARG A 18 -5.88 5.58 -9.31
N HIS A 19 -4.93 5.45 -8.38
CA HIS A 19 -4.35 6.55 -7.63
C HIS A 19 -2.89 6.78 -8.04
N PRO A 20 -2.59 7.77 -8.92
CA PRO A 20 -1.22 8.15 -9.26
C PRO A 20 -0.39 8.51 -8.02
N GLN A 21 -1.05 8.96 -6.95
CA GLN A 21 -0.43 9.23 -5.66
C GLN A 21 0.19 7.98 -5.02
N ASN A 22 -0.12 6.75 -5.46
CA ASN A 22 0.57 5.53 -5.01
C ASN A 22 1.70 5.10 -5.96
N ASN A 23 2.14 5.94 -6.89
CA ASN A 23 3.12 5.52 -7.89
C ASN A 23 4.53 5.23 -7.35
N TRP A 24 4.84 5.73 -6.16
CA TRP A 24 6.04 5.40 -5.38
C TRP A 24 5.88 4.11 -4.55
N GLY A 25 4.69 3.52 -4.55
CA GLY A 25 4.43 2.19 -4.02
C GLY A 25 4.34 2.07 -2.50
N THR A 26 4.15 3.14 -1.74
CA THR A 26 3.97 3.08 -0.27
C THR A 26 2.94 2.06 0.17
N VAL A 27 1.80 2.07 -0.53
CA VAL A 27 0.69 1.18 -0.25
C VAL A 27 0.87 -0.06 -1.11
N ARG A 28 1.04 -1.19 -0.43
CA ARG A 28 1.19 -2.52 -1.01
C ARG A 28 -0.12 -3.28 -0.89
N TYR A 29 -0.34 -4.24 -1.78
CA TYR A 29 -1.47 -5.14 -1.74
C TYR A 29 -0.99 -6.56 -1.41
N ASP A 30 -1.69 -7.25 -0.52
CA ASP A 30 -1.47 -8.67 -0.23
C ASP A 30 -2.61 -9.49 -0.84
N VAL A 31 -2.32 -10.11 -1.98
CA VAL A 31 -3.28 -10.92 -2.75
C VAL A 31 -3.83 -12.11 -1.95
N ARG A 32 -3.07 -12.62 -0.98
CA ARG A 32 -3.50 -13.76 -0.16
C ARG A 32 -4.72 -13.36 0.67
N PHE A 33 -4.69 -12.14 1.22
CA PHE A 33 -5.65 -11.65 2.21
C PHE A 33 -6.62 -10.58 1.71
N ASP A 34 -6.52 -10.17 0.44
CA ASP A 34 -7.36 -9.09 -0.14
C ASP A 34 -7.26 -7.75 0.57
N HIS A 35 -6.10 -7.40 1.12
CA HIS A 35 -5.95 -6.16 1.84
C HIS A 35 -4.79 -5.32 1.35
N TYR A 36 -4.90 -4.03 1.66
CA TYR A 36 -3.84 -3.07 1.49
C TYR A 36 -3.10 -2.86 2.80
N TRP A 37 -1.79 -2.64 2.70
CA TRP A 37 -0.94 -2.40 3.85
C TRP A 37 0.21 -1.44 3.51
N LEU A 38 0.79 -0.86 4.56
CA LEU A 38 2.02 -0.07 4.48
C LEU A 38 3.03 -0.55 5.53
N ALA A 39 4.31 -0.32 5.27
CA ALA A 39 5.37 -0.62 6.21
C ALA A 39 5.35 0.39 7.38
N ALA A 40 5.36 -0.12 8.60
CA ALA A 40 5.36 0.66 9.84
C ALA A 40 6.49 0.13 10.75
N GLY A 41 7.72 0.55 10.46
CA GLY A 41 8.92 -0.10 11.02
C GLY A 41 9.02 -1.55 10.57
N ASP A 42 9.18 -2.48 11.53
CA ASP A 42 9.19 -3.92 11.27
C ASP A 42 7.79 -4.54 11.13
N ALA A 43 6.73 -3.74 11.36
CA ALA A 43 5.34 -4.18 11.26
C ALA A 43 4.72 -3.82 9.90
N LYS A 44 3.62 -4.50 9.58
CA LYS A 44 2.72 -4.14 8.48
C LYS A 44 1.42 -3.60 9.05
N GLN A 45 1.09 -2.36 8.71
CA GLN A 45 -0.17 -1.74 9.09
C GLN A 45 -1.20 -1.95 7.96
N GLN A 46 -2.31 -2.61 8.29
CA GLN A 46 -3.43 -2.75 7.36
C GLN A 46 -4.16 -1.41 7.18
N LEU A 47 -4.63 -1.16 5.96
CA LEU A 47 -5.51 -0.06 5.61
C LEU A 47 -6.95 -0.55 5.48
N PHE A 48 -7.87 0.20 6.08
CA PHE A 48 -9.32 0.00 5.97
C PHE A 48 -9.98 0.99 5.01
N PHE A 49 -9.35 2.15 4.81
CA PHE A 49 -9.81 3.19 3.91
C PHE A 49 -8.66 3.61 3.00
N CYS A 50 -9.01 4.04 1.78
CA CYS A 50 -8.05 4.63 0.88
C CYS A 50 -7.55 5.98 1.43
N PRO A 51 -6.23 6.21 1.53
CA PRO A 51 -5.69 7.46 2.06
C PRO A 51 -5.91 8.67 1.12
N TRP A 52 -6.36 8.44 -0.12
CA TRP A 52 -6.53 9.50 -1.12
C TRP A 52 -7.97 9.86 -1.41
N CYS A 53 -8.85 8.88 -1.62
CA CYS A 53 -10.28 9.14 -1.88
C CYS A 53 -11.18 8.88 -0.67
N GLY A 54 -10.68 8.26 0.40
CA GLY A 54 -11.47 7.94 1.59
C GLY A 54 -12.45 6.77 1.42
N GLU A 55 -12.47 6.10 0.26
CA GLU A 55 -13.34 4.94 0.04
C GLU A 55 -12.95 3.77 0.95
N ALA A 56 -13.96 3.06 1.47
CA ALA A 56 -13.74 1.85 2.24
C ALA A 56 -13.13 0.77 1.36
N LEU A 57 -12.06 0.15 1.84
CA LEU A 57 -11.38 -0.95 1.15
C LEU A 57 -12.06 -2.27 1.50
N SER A 58 -11.81 -3.30 0.69
CA SER A 58 -12.32 -4.64 0.96
C SER A 58 -11.88 -5.16 2.33
N ASP A 59 -12.79 -5.88 2.98
CA ASP A 59 -12.48 -6.57 4.21
C ASP A 59 -11.38 -7.61 3.98
N SER A 60 -10.51 -7.76 4.98
CA SER A 60 -9.43 -8.73 4.86
C SER A 60 -9.95 -10.16 5.01
N GLN A 61 -9.49 -11.02 4.11
CA GLN A 61 -9.72 -12.45 4.15
C GLN A 61 -8.73 -13.20 5.06
N ARG A 62 -8.01 -12.50 5.93
CA ARG A 62 -6.98 -13.09 6.81
C ARG A 62 -7.58 -14.14 7.75
N ASP A 63 -8.70 -13.85 8.39
CA ASP A 63 -9.32 -14.79 9.33
C ASP A 63 -9.77 -16.06 8.58
N ARG A 64 -10.44 -15.90 7.44
CA ARG A 64 -10.81 -17.01 6.56
C ARG A 64 -9.62 -17.84 6.09
N TRP A 65 -8.46 -17.21 5.89
CA TRP A 65 -7.23 -17.92 5.53
C TRP A 65 -6.73 -18.81 6.68
N PHE A 66 -6.78 -18.31 7.92
CA PHE A 66 -6.44 -19.12 9.10
C PHE A 66 -7.42 -20.28 9.28
N ASP A 67 -8.73 -20.02 9.16
CA ASP A 67 -9.77 -21.05 9.26
C ASP A 67 -9.57 -22.15 8.20
N ALA A 68 -9.21 -21.77 6.97
CA ALA A 68 -8.97 -22.71 5.88
C ALA A 68 -7.73 -23.59 6.13
N LEU A 69 -6.64 -23.03 6.68
CA LEU A 69 -5.47 -23.81 7.05
C LEU A 69 -5.75 -24.75 8.23
N GLU A 70 -6.48 -24.28 9.24
CA GLU A 70 -6.84 -25.10 10.39
C GLU A 70 -7.74 -26.27 9.99
N ALA A 71 -8.67 -26.05 9.04
CA ALA A 71 -9.49 -27.12 8.47
C ALA A 71 -8.68 -28.19 7.72
N GLU A 72 -7.52 -27.81 7.17
CA GLU A 72 -6.54 -28.75 6.58
C GLU A 72 -5.57 -29.35 7.61
N GLY A 73 -5.69 -28.97 8.89
CA GLY A 73 -4.81 -29.42 9.96
C GLY A 73 -3.41 -28.79 9.92
N LEU A 74 -3.25 -27.65 9.25
CA LEU A 74 -1.99 -26.96 9.08
C LEU A 74 -1.83 -25.83 10.11
N ASN A 75 -0.69 -25.78 10.78
CA ASN A 75 -0.33 -24.67 11.66
C ASN A 75 0.63 -23.71 10.94
N PRO A 76 0.22 -22.47 10.62
CA PRO A 76 1.05 -21.54 9.85
C PRO A 76 2.35 -21.10 10.55
N ASN A 77 2.48 -21.33 11.86
CA ASN A 77 3.69 -21.01 12.61
C ASN A 77 4.70 -22.17 12.64
N ARG A 78 4.32 -23.37 12.21
CA ARG A 78 5.14 -24.59 12.33
C ARG A 78 5.30 -25.31 11.00
N ASP A 79 4.24 -25.32 10.20
CA ASP A 79 4.14 -26.14 9.00
C ASP A 79 4.40 -25.32 7.74
N PRO A 80 4.97 -25.95 6.70
CA PRO A 80 5.14 -25.31 5.41
C PRO A 80 3.77 -25.02 4.77
N ILE A 81 3.50 -23.74 4.50
CA ILE A 81 2.26 -23.31 3.85
C ILE A 81 2.21 -23.81 2.39
N PRO A 82 1.14 -24.47 1.92
CA PRO A 82 1.00 -24.88 0.52
C PRO A 82 1.00 -23.69 -0.43
N LEU A 83 1.46 -23.88 -1.68
CA LEU A 83 1.60 -22.79 -2.66
C LEU A 83 0.29 -22.04 -2.91
N ALA A 84 -0.85 -22.74 -2.93
CA ALA A 84 -2.16 -22.13 -3.12
C ALA A 84 -2.51 -21.09 -2.05
N TYR A 85 -2.08 -21.31 -0.80
CA TYR A 85 -2.25 -20.40 0.34
C TYR A 85 -1.21 -19.28 0.39
N ARG A 86 -0.17 -19.33 -0.46
CA ARG A 86 0.80 -18.24 -0.62
C ARG A 86 0.42 -17.23 -1.69
N THR A 87 -0.65 -17.49 -2.45
CA THR A 87 -1.16 -16.60 -3.52
C THR A 87 -2.66 -16.37 -3.35
N GLY A 88 -3.31 -15.73 -4.32
CA GLY A 88 -4.77 -15.63 -4.37
C GLY A 88 -5.49 -16.95 -4.73
N ALA A 89 -4.75 -18.01 -5.10
CA ALA A 89 -5.32 -19.22 -5.68
C ALA A 89 -6.30 -19.94 -4.74
N TRP A 90 -6.04 -19.95 -3.43
CA TRP A 90 -6.97 -20.54 -2.45
C TRP A 90 -8.33 -19.81 -2.40
N ARG A 91 -8.40 -18.55 -2.84
CA ARG A 91 -9.65 -17.78 -2.99
C ARG A 91 -10.26 -17.88 -4.38
N GLY A 92 -9.64 -18.66 -5.28
CA GLY A 92 -10.02 -18.70 -6.70
C GLY A 92 -9.57 -17.47 -7.50
N VAL A 93 -8.59 -16.71 -7.00
CA VAL A 93 -8.08 -15.50 -7.66
C VAL A 93 -6.74 -15.82 -8.34
N VAL A 94 -6.63 -15.47 -9.62
CA VAL A 94 -5.34 -15.54 -10.34
C VAL A 94 -4.51 -14.35 -9.90
N ASP A 95 -3.32 -14.63 -9.38
CA ASP A 95 -2.36 -13.60 -8.98
C ASP A 95 -1.91 -12.83 -10.22
N THR A 96 -2.34 -11.59 -10.35
CA THR A 96 -1.83 -10.70 -11.40
C THR A 96 -0.70 -9.91 -10.76
N PRO A 97 0.54 -10.03 -11.27
CA PRO A 97 1.64 -9.27 -10.72
C PRO A 97 1.29 -7.78 -10.77
N ALA A 98 1.57 -7.07 -9.68
CA ALA A 98 1.40 -5.62 -9.65
C ALA A 98 2.16 -5.03 -10.85
N VAL A 99 1.48 -4.20 -11.64
CA VAL A 99 2.06 -3.52 -12.81
C VAL A 99 3.39 -2.90 -12.40
N GLU A 100 4.46 -3.25 -13.10
CA GLU A 100 5.80 -2.72 -12.87
C GLU A 100 5.73 -1.19 -13.06
N LYS A 101 5.89 -0.44 -11.97
CA LYS A 101 5.73 1.02 -12.01
C LYS A 101 7.02 1.66 -12.53
N PRO A 102 6.97 2.46 -13.60
CA PRO A 102 8.15 2.96 -14.28
C PRO A 102 8.66 4.24 -13.61
N TRP A 103 9.29 4.20 -12.44
CA TRP A 103 9.92 5.40 -11.89
C TRP A 103 11.29 5.13 -11.26
N GLY A 104 12.24 6.02 -11.55
CA GLY A 104 13.59 6.03 -11.01
C GLY A 104 13.70 6.70 -9.63
N LEU A 105 14.93 6.80 -9.13
CA LEU A 105 15.27 7.39 -7.83
C LEU A 105 14.69 8.82 -7.71
N ILE A 106 13.91 9.09 -6.67
CA ILE A 106 13.48 10.47 -6.37
C ILE A 106 14.71 11.19 -5.79
N GLU A 107 15.35 12.04 -6.59
CA GLU A 107 16.30 13.04 -6.08
C GLU A 107 15.51 14.11 -5.32
N GLY A 108 15.17 13.79 -4.07
CA GLY A 108 14.60 14.78 -3.16
C GLY A 108 15.67 15.77 -2.73
N ARG A 109 15.42 17.07 -2.89
CA ARG A 109 16.10 18.12 -2.13
C ARG A 109 15.24 18.42 -0.90
N TYR A 110 15.81 18.27 0.31
CA TYR A 110 15.17 18.77 1.51
C TYR A 110 15.11 20.29 1.44
N ILE A 111 13.93 20.86 1.67
CA ILE A 111 13.78 22.29 1.91
C ILE A 111 13.77 22.45 3.43
N ASP A 112 14.85 22.99 3.98
CA ASP A 112 14.87 23.43 5.36
C ASP A 112 14.28 24.84 5.43
N LEU A 113 13.02 24.93 5.86
CA LEU A 113 12.30 26.20 5.97
C LEU A 113 12.88 27.13 7.06
N PHE A 114 13.83 26.66 7.87
CA PHE A 114 14.42 27.40 8.98
C PHE A 114 15.86 27.87 8.70
N GLU A 115 16.60 27.25 7.76
CA GLU A 115 17.90 27.77 7.30
C GLU A 115 17.76 28.89 6.24
N ASP A 116 16.67 28.88 5.46
CA ASP A 116 16.44 29.86 4.38
C ASP A 116 16.19 31.30 4.90
N ALA A 117 15.91 31.48 6.20
CA ALA A 117 15.75 32.81 6.82
C ALA A 117 17.11 33.51 7.04
N GLU A 118 18.16 32.75 7.35
CA GLU A 118 19.51 33.27 7.60
C GLU A 118 20.18 33.68 6.27
N ALA A 119 19.94 32.92 5.20
CA ALA A 119 20.39 33.23 3.84
C ALA A 119 19.64 34.42 3.20
N ALA A 120 18.39 34.69 3.63
CA ALA A 120 17.60 35.83 3.16
C ALA A 120 17.91 37.15 3.89
N GLY A 121 18.84 37.16 4.84
CA GLY A 121 19.24 38.37 5.58
C GLY A 121 18.13 38.96 6.45
N LEU A 122 17.11 38.16 6.81
CA LEU A 122 16.08 38.58 7.75
C LEU A 122 16.54 38.27 9.19
N ASN A 123 16.82 39.31 9.95
CA ASN A 123 17.14 39.22 11.37
C ASN A 123 15.92 38.64 12.14
N PRO A 124 16.06 37.50 12.87
CA PRO A 124 14.95 36.89 13.61
C PRO A 124 14.45 37.73 14.79
N ASP A 125 15.22 38.72 15.26
CA ASP A 125 14.89 39.50 16.46
C ASP A 125 14.26 40.87 16.18
N GLY A 126 13.95 41.22 14.92
CA GLY A 126 13.17 42.42 14.61
C GLY A 126 13.77 43.75 15.06
N ALA A 127 15.08 43.82 15.35
CA ALA A 127 15.76 45.08 15.64
C ALA A 127 16.23 45.73 14.34
N LYS A 128 15.76 46.96 14.08
CA LYS A 128 16.25 47.80 12.97
C LYS A 128 17.74 48.12 13.17
N ALA A 129 18.49 48.15 12.07
CA ALA A 129 19.84 48.67 12.04
C ALA A 129 19.79 50.21 12.23
N ASP A 130 20.46 50.67 13.28
CA ASP A 130 20.72 52.09 13.51
C ASP A 130 21.99 52.46 12.73
N GLY A 131 21.92 53.59 12.00
CA GLY A 131 22.90 54.00 10.99
C GLY A 131 24.18 54.65 11.48
#